data_AF-A0A7Y1XMM9-F1
#
_entry.id   AF-A0A7Y1XMM9-F1
#
_cell.length_a   1.000
_cell.length_b   1.000
_cell.length_c   1.000
_cell.angle_alpha   90.00
_cell.angle_beta   90.00
_cell.angle_gamma   90.00
#
_symmetry.space_group_name_H-M   'P 1'
#
loop_
_entity.id
_entity.type
_entity.pdbx_description
1 polymer ?
#
loop_
_entity_poly.entity_id
_entity_poly.type
_entity_poly.pdbx_seq_one_letter_code
_entity_poly.pdbx_strand_id
1 'polypeptide(L)'
;MLNFFRRIRKRLAEDNQFKRYFRYAFGEVALIMIGIFMALQLQNWNEKRKEENEFNVILEQLYNAIIYDVDKFNNQLEYMTFQIELLDQILNHPDSIPIQYLPYNLYNAGFDNFKSYQSDAHFYANDLSSDYDNTSRNELIKQITGYLNLIRTAEANPFELNRDILTDFLLSEHLAYPELNREDLNEGWKTDDSLYYSPARLKRLQKDLQTEKYQATLKTYRSQKIAYRRGAQAKHNLGTSVLNLIKIYNPDVRVIYENVGIIGTSLDGYDDVGALSTPMQLTDAEKGIWEAELYLNEGTVKFRCNDSWLRNWGLDFGRDIYLSGPAVPDGNNIVIEEEGNYHIELNLSEFTYAFTKLD
;
A
#
# COMPACT_ATOMS: atom_id res chain seq x y z
N MET A 1 40.21 26.21 -37.01
CA MET A 1 39.41 27.34 -37.54
C MET A 1 40.03 28.71 -37.26
N LEU A 2 40.58 29.00 -36.07
CA LEU A 2 41.22 30.29 -35.73
C LEU A 2 42.32 30.74 -36.71
N ASN A 3 43.16 29.83 -37.21
CA ASN A 3 44.26 30.20 -38.10
C ASN A 3 43.83 30.66 -39.51
N PHE A 4 42.67 30.21 -39.99
CA PHE A 4 42.15 30.56 -41.32
C PHE A 4 41.59 31.99 -41.33
N PHE A 5 40.67 32.28 -40.40
CA PHE A 5 40.09 33.62 -40.23
C PHE A 5 41.14 34.66 -39.79
N ARG A 6 42.12 34.27 -38.97
CA ARG A 6 43.25 35.13 -38.59
C ARG A 6 44.09 35.58 -39.79
N ARG A 7 44.37 34.68 -40.75
CA ARG A 7 45.14 35.03 -41.98
C ARG A 7 44.38 36.00 -42.88
N ILE A 8 43.07 35.83 -43.02
CA ILE A 8 42.21 36.72 -43.82
C ILE A 8 42.15 38.12 -43.20
N ARG A 9 41.98 38.21 -41.87
CA ARG A 9 41.96 39.50 -41.15
C ARG A 9 43.28 40.25 -41.28
N LYS A 10 44.41 39.55 -41.13
CA LYS A 10 45.75 40.15 -41.24
C LYS A 10 45.96 40.78 -42.63
N ARG A 11 45.62 40.05 -43.69
CA ARG A 11 45.74 40.53 -45.08
C ARG A 11 44.82 41.73 -45.39
N LEU A 12 43.57 41.69 -44.89
CA LEU A 12 42.61 42.80 -45.07
C LEU A 12 42.98 44.08 -44.29
N ALA A 13 43.69 43.94 -43.17
CA ALA A 13 44.23 45.05 -42.40
C ALA A 13 45.46 45.67 -43.10
N GLU A 14 46.34 44.84 -43.66
CA GLU A 14 47.51 45.26 -44.46
C GLU A 14 47.08 46.03 -45.74
N ASP A 15 45.96 45.65 -46.36
CA ASP A 15 45.41 46.29 -47.57
C ASP A 15 44.56 47.57 -47.30
N ASN A 16 44.54 48.09 -46.06
CA ASN A 16 43.74 49.27 -45.64
C ASN A 16 42.20 49.14 -45.85
N GLN A 17 41.66 47.91 -45.91
CA GLN A 17 40.25 47.63 -46.23
C GLN A 17 39.35 47.58 -44.97
N PHE A 18 39.28 48.69 -44.22
CA PHE A 18 38.57 48.77 -42.92
C PHE A 18 37.15 48.15 -42.92
N LYS A 19 36.30 48.48 -43.90
CA LYS A 19 34.91 47.97 -43.99
C LYS A 19 34.83 46.45 -44.20
N ARG A 20 35.83 45.83 -44.85
CA ARG A 20 35.87 44.37 -45.03
C ARG A 20 36.42 43.72 -43.77
N TYR A 21 37.52 44.23 -43.24
CA TYR A 21 38.09 43.79 -41.96
C TYR A 21 37.04 43.74 -40.84
N PHE A 22 36.29 44.83 -40.64
CA PHE A 22 35.27 44.92 -39.58
C PHE A 22 34.16 43.87 -39.73
N ARG A 23 33.63 43.66 -40.94
CA ARG A 23 32.60 42.63 -41.21
C ARG A 23 33.09 41.21 -40.88
N TYR A 24 34.33 40.88 -41.23
CA TYR A 24 34.91 39.56 -40.93
C TYR A 24 35.23 39.40 -39.45
N ALA A 25 35.78 40.41 -38.78
CA ALA A 25 36.05 40.37 -37.35
C ALA A 25 34.77 40.26 -36.52
N PHE A 26 33.73 41.03 -36.89
CA PHE A 26 32.41 40.93 -36.28
C PHE A 26 31.78 39.56 -36.51
N GLY A 27 31.87 39.02 -37.73
CA GLY A 27 31.38 37.68 -38.04
C GLY A 27 32.07 36.57 -37.23
N GLU A 28 33.38 36.66 -37.01
CA GLU A 28 34.12 35.69 -36.17
C GLU A 28 33.66 35.74 -34.70
N VAL A 29 33.50 36.94 -34.13
CA VAL A 29 33.00 37.10 -32.76
C VAL A 29 31.55 36.61 -32.66
N ALA A 30 30.68 36.97 -33.61
CA ALA A 30 29.30 36.51 -33.65
C ALA A 30 29.19 34.99 -33.73
N LEU A 31 30.03 34.34 -34.54
CA LEU A 31 30.03 32.88 -34.70
C LEU A 31 30.53 32.17 -33.43
N ILE A 32 31.56 32.71 -32.76
CA ILE A 32 32.01 32.23 -31.45
C ILE A 32 30.91 32.40 -30.40
N MET A 33 30.26 33.57 -30.34
CA MET A 33 29.17 33.83 -29.39
C MET A 33 28.00 32.86 -29.60
N ILE A 34 27.61 32.61 -30.84
CA ILE A 34 26.56 31.63 -31.19
C ILE A 34 26.97 30.21 -30.77
N GLY A 35 28.23 29.82 -30.97
CA GLY A 35 28.73 28.51 -30.54
C GLY A 35 28.69 28.33 -29.03
N ILE A 36 29.13 29.33 -28.26
CA ILE A 36 29.07 29.31 -26.79
C ILE A 36 27.62 29.29 -26.32
N PHE A 37 26.76 30.11 -26.91
CA PHE A 37 25.34 30.16 -26.56
C PHE A 37 24.66 28.80 -26.80
N MET A 38 24.88 28.17 -27.98
CA MET A 38 24.34 26.83 -28.24
C MET A 38 24.87 25.77 -27.28
N ALA A 39 26.15 25.83 -26.93
CA ALA A 39 26.73 24.91 -25.96
C ALA A 39 26.08 25.05 -24.57
N LEU A 40 25.86 26.29 -24.10
CA LEU A 40 25.16 26.56 -22.84
C LEU A 40 23.70 26.09 -22.89
N GLN A 41 23.00 26.34 -23.99
CA GLN A 41 21.61 25.87 -24.15
C GLN A 41 21.51 24.34 -24.14
N LEU A 42 22.42 23.66 -24.85
CA LEU A 42 22.48 22.20 -24.87
C LEU A 42 22.77 21.63 -23.48
N GLN A 43 23.70 22.25 -22.75
CA GLN A 43 24.02 21.86 -21.37
C GLN A 43 22.81 22.04 -20.45
N ASN A 44 22.17 23.21 -20.46
CA ASN A 44 20.98 23.48 -19.65
C ASN A 44 19.83 22.51 -19.97
N TRP A 45 19.62 22.17 -21.25
CA TRP A 45 18.61 21.19 -21.65
C TRP A 45 18.92 19.79 -21.12
N ASN A 46 20.20 19.38 -21.18
CA ASN A 46 20.62 18.09 -20.65
C ASN A 46 20.49 18.01 -19.12
N GLU A 47 20.83 19.09 -18.40
CA GLU A 47 20.66 19.22 -16.95
C GLU A 47 19.17 19.11 -16.57
N LYS A 48 18.29 19.88 -17.24
CA LYS A 48 16.84 19.83 -17.00
C LYS A 48 16.25 18.44 -17.28
N ARG A 49 16.70 17.76 -18.33
CA ARG A 49 16.28 16.38 -18.62
C ARG A 49 16.72 15.41 -17.52
N LYS A 50 17.94 15.56 -16.99
CA LYS A 50 18.44 14.72 -15.90
C LYS A 50 17.61 14.93 -14.63
N GLU A 51 17.32 16.19 -14.30
CA GLU A 51 16.48 16.55 -13.17
C GLU A 51 15.07 15.99 -13.28
N GLU A 52 14.44 16.05 -14.47
CA GLU A 52 13.11 15.46 -14.67
C GLU A 52 13.13 13.93 -14.55
N ASN A 53 14.17 13.27 -15.06
CA ASN A 53 14.33 11.82 -14.90
C ASN A 53 14.51 11.42 -13.44
N GLU A 54 15.34 12.14 -12.67
CA GLU A 54 15.52 11.92 -11.24
C GLU A 54 14.18 12.09 -10.50
N PHE A 55 13.44 13.15 -10.81
CA PHE A 55 12.12 13.39 -10.25
C PHE A 55 11.13 12.27 -10.56
N ASN A 56 11.08 11.77 -11.80
CA ASN A 56 10.21 10.67 -12.20
C ASN A 56 10.56 9.35 -11.50
N VAL A 57 11.84 9.09 -11.25
CA VAL A 57 12.27 7.91 -10.46
C VAL A 57 11.78 8.04 -9.01
N ILE A 58 11.91 9.22 -8.41
CA ILE A 58 11.38 9.46 -7.05
C ILE A 58 9.86 9.31 -7.03
N LEU A 59 9.15 9.83 -8.04
CA LEU A 59 7.70 9.65 -8.17
C LEU A 59 7.30 8.18 -8.29
N GLU A 60 8.06 7.35 -9.00
CA GLU A 60 7.81 5.91 -9.11
C GLU A 60 7.96 5.22 -7.74
N GLN A 61 9.00 5.56 -6.97
CA GLN A 61 9.18 5.02 -5.61
C GLN A 61 8.06 5.47 -4.67
N LEU A 62 7.70 6.75 -4.70
CA LEU A 62 6.59 7.29 -3.91
C LEU A 62 5.25 6.66 -4.30
N TYR A 63 5.00 6.50 -5.60
CA TYR A 63 3.78 5.88 -6.11
C TYR A 63 3.62 4.46 -5.56
N ASN A 64 4.68 3.65 -5.59
CA ASN A 64 4.68 2.28 -5.06
C ASN A 64 4.55 2.22 -3.53
N ALA A 65 5.12 3.18 -2.81
CA ALA A 65 4.95 3.26 -1.36
C ALA A 65 3.53 3.72 -0.96
N ILE A 66 2.99 4.73 -1.65
CA ILE A 66 1.66 5.29 -1.36
C ILE A 66 0.55 4.32 -1.77
N ILE A 67 0.74 3.51 -2.82
CA ILE A 67 -0.19 2.41 -3.14
C ILE A 67 -0.36 1.52 -1.91
N TYR A 68 0.75 1.07 -1.34
CA TYR A 68 0.73 0.22 -0.16
C TYR A 68 0.10 0.92 1.06
N ASP A 69 0.34 2.22 1.24
CA ASP A 69 -0.34 3.00 2.28
C ASP A 69 -1.86 3.03 2.09
N VAL A 70 -2.32 3.31 0.87
CA VAL A 70 -3.75 3.36 0.51
C VAL A 70 -4.40 2.02 0.80
N ASP A 71 -3.76 0.93 0.38
CA ASP A 71 -4.20 -0.44 0.62
C ASP A 71 -4.35 -0.73 2.11
N LYS A 72 -3.34 -0.38 2.93
CA LYS A 72 -3.41 -0.56 4.38
C LYS A 72 -4.53 0.25 5.02
N PHE A 73 -4.78 1.48 4.55
CA PHE A 73 -5.89 2.28 5.05
C PHE A 73 -7.26 1.77 4.57
N ASN A 74 -7.35 1.13 3.40
CA ASN A 74 -8.57 0.43 2.99
C ASN A 74 -8.84 -0.79 3.88
N ASN A 75 -7.83 -1.61 4.15
CA ASN A 75 -7.97 -2.74 5.05
C ASN A 75 -8.37 -2.30 6.47
N GLN A 76 -7.79 -1.19 6.94
CA GLN A 76 -8.19 -0.57 8.20
C GLN A 76 -9.66 -0.16 8.19
N LEU A 77 -10.12 0.44 7.09
CA LEU A 77 -11.50 0.87 6.91
C LEU A 77 -12.48 -0.31 6.97
N GLU A 78 -12.19 -1.38 6.22
CA GLU A 78 -13.02 -2.59 6.14
C GLU A 78 -13.07 -3.30 7.50
N TYR A 79 -11.91 -3.50 8.12
CA TYR A 79 -11.82 -4.13 9.43
C TYR A 79 -12.59 -3.35 10.50
N MET A 80 -12.46 -2.02 10.52
CA MET A 80 -13.24 -1.19 11.45
C MET A 80 -14.74 -1.20 11.14
N THR A 81 -15.13 -1.37 9.87
CA THR A 81 -16.53 -1.51 9.48
C THR A 81 -17.12 -2.79 10.05
N PHE A 82 -16.44 -3.92 9.85
CA PHE A 82 -16.80 -5.20 10.44
C PHE A 82 -16.92 -5.11 11.98
N GLN A 83 -15.94 -4.49 12.65
CA GLN A 83 -15.97 -4.32 14.11
C GLN A 83 -17.16 -3.47 14.59
N ILE A 84 -17.53 -2.42 13.84
CA ILE A 84 -18.70 -1.59 14.17
C ILE A 84 -19.99 -2.40 14.04
N GLU A 85 -20.12 -3.20 12.99
CA GLU A 85 -21.26 -4.09 12.77
C GLU A 85 -21.35 -5.16 13.86
N LEU A 86 -20.22 -5.74 14.25
CA LEU A 86 -20.14 -6.67 15.37
C LEU A 86 -20.56 -6.02 16.69
N LEU A 87 -20.11 -4.79 16.96
CA LEU A 87 -20.55 -4.02 18.12
C LEU A 87 -22.06 -3.73 18.08
N ASP A 88 -22.62 -3.43 16.90
CA ASP A 88 -24.07 -3.26 16.73
C ASP A 88 -24.85 -4.54 17.01
N GLN A 89 -24.32 -5.70 16.59
CA GLN A 89 -24.90 -7.00 16.93
C GLN A 89 -24.86 -7.26 18.44
N ILE A 90 -23.70 -7.07 19.09
CA ILE A 90 -23.55 -7.27 20.54
C ILE A 90 -24.47 -6.31 21.33
N LEU A 91 -24.61 -5.06 20.89
CA LEU A 91 -25.41 -4.05 21.58
C LEU A 91 -26.92 -4.32 21.46
N ASN A 92 -27.39 -4.70 20.27
CA ASN A 92 -28.83 -4.78 19.97
C ASN A 92 -29.40 -6.20 20.07
N HIS A 93 -28.57 -7.21 19.79
CA HIS A 93 -28.97 -8.61 19.69
C HIS A 93 -27.92 -9.56 20.33
N PRO A 94 -27.51 -9.35 21.59
CA PRO A 94 -26.45 -10.18 22.20
C PRO A 94 -26.78 -11.68 22.22
N ASP A 95 -28.07 -12.04 22.24
CA ASP A 95 -28.53 -13.43 22.26
C ASP A 95 -28.45 -14.14 20.90
N SER A 96 -28.22 -13.42 19.79
CA SER A 96 -28.02 -14.03 18.47
C SER A 96 -26.60 -14.57 18.27
N ILE A 97 -25.66 -14.17 19.12
CA ILE A 97 -24.27 -14.63 19.07
C ILE A 97 -24.17 -15.89 19.95
N PRO A 98 -23.69 -17.04 19.42
CA PRO A 98 -23.53 -18.21 20.27
C PRO A 98 -22.53 -17.91 21.38
N ILE A 99 -22.90 -18.31 22.60
CA ILE A 99 -22.30 -17.80 23.83
C ILE A 99 -20.78 -18.04 23.91
N GLN A 100 -20.28 -19.11 23.30
CA GLN A 100 -18.86 -19.44 23.24
C GLN A 100 -18.03 -18.41 22.42
N TYR A 101 -18.66 -17.72 21.46
CA TYR A 101 -17.99 -16.71 20.64
C TYR A 101 -18.00 -15.31 21.27
N LEU A 102 -18.77 -15.08 22.34
CA LEU A 102 -18.89 -13.75 22.94
C LEU A 102 -17.55 -13.14 23.39
N PRO A 103 -16.66 -13.87 24.11
CA PRO A 103 -15.37 -13.31 24.50
C PRO A 103 -14.53 -12.93 23.29
N TYR A 104 -14.43 -13.84 22.31
CA TYR A 104 -13.71 -13.59 21.06
C TYR A 104 -14.24 -12.34 20.36
N ASN A 105 -15.55 -12.24 20.15
CA ASN A 105 -16.16 -11.11 19.46
C ASN A 105 -15.94 -9.77 20.19
N LEU A 106 -15.95 -9.77 21.53
CA LEU A 106 -15.66 -8.57 22.32
C LEU A 106 -14.20 -8.12 22.20
N TYR A 107 -13.24 -9.05 22.26
CA TYR A 107 -11.83 -8.73 22.05
C TYR A 107 -11.52 -8.36 20.60
N ASN A 108 -12.16 -9.04 19.66
CA ASN A 108 -12.03 -8.75 18.24
C ASN A 108 -12.53 -7.34 17.93
N ALA A 109 -13.65 -6.91 18.51
CA ALA A 109 -14.12 -5.53 18.40
C ALA A 109 -13.09 -4.51 18.94
N GLY A 110 -12.36 -4.88 20.00
CA GLY A 110 -11.30 -4.07 20.63
C GLY A 110 -9.98 -3.96 19.83
N PHE A 111 -9.70 -4.94 18.97
CA PHE A 111 -8.39 -5.04 18.33
C PHE A 111 -8.11 -3.90 17.33
N ASP A 112 -6.88 -3.37 17.31
CA ASP A 112 -6.44 -2.37 16.32
C ASP A 112 -4.97 -2.62 15.95
N ASN A 113 -4.77 -3.32 14.83
CA ASN A 113 -3.48 -3.68 14.25
C ASN A 113 -2.79 -2.55 13.47
N PHE A 114 -3.43 -1.39 13.32
CA PHE A 114 -2.92 -0.32 12.45
C PHE A 114 -2.20 0.81 13.20
N LYS A 115 -2.17 0.76 14.54
CA LYS A 115 -1.50 1.79 15.36
C LYS A 115 0.01 1.88 15.12
N SER A 116 0.64 0.79 14.68
CA SER A 116 2.09 0.73 14.41
C SER A 116 2.47 0.86 12.95
N TYR A 117 1.52 1.17 12.06
CA TYR A 117 1.82 1.35 10.66
C TYR A 117 2.73 2.55 10.43
N GLN A 118 3.80 2.35 9.65
CA GLN A 118 4.70 3.39 9.17
C GLN A 118 4.78 3.30 7.65
N SER A 119 4.72 4.47 6.99
CA SER A 119 4.80 4.58 5.54
C SER A 119 6.25 4.71 5.08
N ASP A 120 6.65 3.87 4.12
CA ASP A 120 7.94 3.97 3.44
C ASP A 120 8.03 5.25 2.58
N ALA A 121 6.91 5.87 2.23
CA ALA A 121 6.88 7.07 1.39
C ALA A 121 7.58 8.25 2.07
N HIS A 122 7.66 8.28 3.41
CA HIS A 122 8.45 9.27 4.14
C HIS A 122 9.93 9.24 3.80
N PHE A 123 10.49 8.06 3.48
CA PHE A 123 11.90 7.94 3.11
C PHE A 123 12.18 8.67 1.79
N TYR A 124 11.41 8.35 0.75
CA TYR A 124 11.57 8.91 -0.60
C TYR A 124 11.20 10.38 -0.71
N ALA A 125 10.29 10.86 0.14
CA ALA A 125 9.85 12.25 0.11
C ALA A 125 10.95 13.25 0.48
N ASN A 126 12.00 12.82 1.17
CA ASN A 126 13.14 13.70 1.51
C ASN A 126 13.93 14.14 0.27
N ASP A 127 13.84 13.39 -0.82
CA ASP A 127 14.54 13.68 -2.08
C ASP A 127 13.70 14.57 -3.02
N LEU A 128 12.47 14.92 -2.66
CA LEU A 128 11.63 15.82 -3.46
C LEU A 128 12.18 17.25 -3.46
N SER A 129 12.55 17.75 -4.64
CA SER A 129 13.02 19.13 -4.84
C SER A 129 12.02 19.98 -5.62
N SER A 130 11.72 21.17 -5.10
CA SER A 130 10.93 22.18 -5.81
C SER A 130 11.68 22.70 -7.04
N ASP A 131 10.96 22.97 -8.12
CA ASP A 131 11.47 23.64 -9.32
C ASP A 131 10.78 25.01 -9.44
N TYR A 132 11.57 26.09 -9.43
CA TYR A 132 11.05 27.47 -9.46
C TYR A 132 10.17 27.76 -10.68
N ASP A 133 10.46 27.12 -11.82
CA ASP A 133 9.75 27.36 -13.08
C ASP A 133 8.62 26.34 -13.33
N ASN A 134 8.43 25.35 -12.45
CA ASN A 134 7.44 24.28 -12.62
C ASN A 134 6.39 24.25 -11.49
N THR A 135 5.35 25.07 -11.67
CA THR A 135 4.22 25.15 -10.73
C THR A 135 3.49 23.81 -10.56
N SER A 136 3.36 23.02 -11.62
CA SER A 136 2.69 21.72 -11.56
C SER A 136 3.43 20.74 -10.66
N ARG A 137 4.77 20.69 -10.78
CA ARG A 137 5.64 19.89 -9.89
C ARG A 137 5.50 20.34 -8.44
N ASN A 138 5.57 21.65 -8.20
CA ASN A 138 5.50 22.19 -6.84
C ASN A 138 4.14 21.93 -6.17
N GLU A 139 3.04 22.03 -6.92
CA GLU A 139 1.73 21.68 -6.37
C GLU A 139 1.62 20.18 -6.09
N LEU A 140 2.15 19.31 -6.96
CA LEU A 140 2.22 17.87 -6.68
C LEU A 140 3.01 17.57 -5.40
N ILE A 141 4.21 18.15 -5.23
CA ILE A 141 5.02 18.00 -4.01
C ILE A 141 4.24 18.44 -2.78
N LYS A 142 3.50 19.56 -2.87
CA LYS A 142 2.66 20.04 -1.78
C LYS A 142 1.54 19.07 -1.42
N GLN A 143 0.89 18.44 -2.41
CA GLN A 143 -0.14 17.43 -2.18
C GLN A 143 0.45 16.16 -1.54
N ILE A 144 1.59 15.67 -2.03
CA ILE A 144 2.32 14.53 -1.44
C ILE A 144 2.70 14.85 0.02
N THR A 145 3.28 16.02 0.26
CA THR A 145 3.66 16.46 1.62
C THR A 145 2.46 16.55 2.56
N GLY A 146 1.33 17.08 2.07
CA GLY A 146 0.07 17.13 2.83
C GLY A 146 -0.42 15.74 3.23
N TYR A 147 -0.36 14.78 2.31
CA TYR A 147 -0.68 13.38 2.58
C TYR A 147 0.24 12.76 3.63
N LEU A 148 1.55 12.89 3.46
CA LEU A 148 2.54 12.34 4.40
C LEU A 148 2.38 12.91 5.81
N ASN A 149 2.06 14.20 5.93
CA ASN A 149 1.76 14.81 7.22
C ASN A 149 0.51 14.24 7.89
N LEU A 150 -0.52 13.85 7.11
CA LEU A 150 -1.74 13.23 7.62
C LEU A 150 -1.49 11.82 8.16
N ILE A 151 -0.63 11.05 7.49
CA ILE A 151 -0.39 9.65 7.84
C ILE A 151 0.72 9.44 8.86
N ARG A 152 1.52 10.49 9.15
CA ARG A 152 2.58 10.44 10.16
C ARG A 152 2.01 10.04 11.53
N THR A 153 2.26 8.80 11.92
CA THR A 153 1.95 8.26 13.25
C THR A 153 3.11 8.56 14.20
N ALA A 154 2.83 8.70 15.50
CA ALA A 154 3.87 8.65 16.51
C ALA A 154 4.47 7.23 16.50
N GLU A 155 5.77 7.07 16.82
CA GLU A 155 6.40 5.77 16.93
C GLU A 155 5.57 4.85 17.84
N ALA A 156 5.01 3.79 17.27
CA ALA A 156 4.38 2.76 18.09
C ALA A 156 5.47 1.92 18.74
N ASN A 157 5.36 1.72 20.05
CA ASN A 157 6.19 0.74 20.74
C ASN A 157 5.73 -0.66 20.32
N PRO A 158 6.56 -1.46 19.61
CA PRO A 158 6.17 -2.78 19.11
C PRO A 158 5.94 -3.80 20.24
N PHE A 159 6.25 -3.47 21.49
CA PHE A 159 6.10 -4.34 22.65
C PHE A 159 4.96 -3.95 23.60
N GLU A 160 4.25 -2.84 23.33
CA GLU A 160 3.01 -2.58 24.06
C GLU A 160 1.88 -3.39 23.43
N LEU A 161 1.45 -4.45 24.13
CA LEU A 161 0.10 -5.00 23.97
C LEU A 161 -0.86 -3.82 24.13
N ASN A 162 -1.29 -3.29 23.00
CA ASN A 162 -1.88 -1.98 22.86
C ASN A 162 -3.29 -2.02 23.46
N ARG A 163 -3.39 -1.83 24.78
CA ARG A 163 -4.68 -1.94 25.48
C ARG A 163 -5.52 -0.73 25.13
N ASP A 164 -6.57 -0.99 24.37
CA ASP A 164 -7.61 0.00 24.14
C ASP A 164 -8.60 0.01 25.30
N ILE A 165 -9.48 1.02 25.33
CA ILE A 165 -10.45 1.21 26.43
C ILE A 165 -11.34 -0.03 26.61
N LEU A 166 -11.69 -0.72 25.52
CA LEU A 166 -12.49 -1.94 25.60
C LEU A 166 -11.69 -3.10 26.20
N THR A 167 -10.45 -3.34 25.76
CA THR A 167 -9.56 -4.34 26.35
C THR A 167 -9.38 -4.11 27.85
N ASP A 168 -9.04 -2.88 28.26
CA ASP A 168 -8.83 -2.55 29.67
C ASP A 168 -10.10 -2.78 30.49
N PHE A 169 -11.26 -2.42 29.93
CA PHE A 169 -12.54 -2.70 30.54
C PHE A 169 -12.79 -4.20 30.70
N LEU A 170 -12.63 -5.00 29.64
CA LEU A 170 -12.84 -6.45 29.68
C LEU A 170 -11.92 -7.14 30.70
N LEU A 171 -10.64 -6.74 30.76
CA LEU A 171 -9.70 -7.22 31.76
C LEU A 171 -10.12 -6.83 33.19
N SER A 172 -10.61 -5.60 33.39
CA SER A 172 -11.12 -5.13 34.69
C SER A 172 -12.37 -5.89 35.13
N GLU A 173 -13.18 -6.37 34.17
CA GLU A 173 -14.37 -7.17 34.43
C GLU A 173 -14.09 -8.66 34.63
N HIS A 174 -12.82 -9.07 34.72
CA HIS A 174 -12.57 -10.47 34.94
C HIS A 174 -12.57 -11.28 33.66
N LEU A 175 -12.55 -10.70 32.46
CA LEU A 175 -12.50 -11.43 31.19
C LEU A 175 -11.04 -11.50 30.72
N ALA A 176 -10.54 -12.69 30.41
CA ALA A 176 -9.17 -12.89 29.91
C ALA A 176 -9.18 -12.88 28.38
N TYR A 177 -8.05 -12.59 27.75
CA TYR A 177 -7.89 -12.78 26.30
C TYR A 177 -8.18 -14.24 25.89
N PRO A 178 -8.81 -14.49 24.74
CA PRO A 178 -8.99 -15.84 24.23
C PRO A 178 -7.61 -16.47 23.92
N GLU A 179 -7.51 -17.80 23.93
CA GLU A 179 -6.30 -18.47 23.45
C GLU A 179 -6.26 -18.41 21.92
N LEU A 180 -5.11 -18.15 21.31
CA LEU A 180 -4.92 -18.36 19.87
C LEU A 180 -4.97 -19.87 19.57
N ASN A 181 -5.65 -20.26 18.50
CA ASN A 181 -5.54 -21.63 18.01
C ASN A 181 -4.14 -21.80 17.40
N ARG A 182 -3.24 -22.44 18.15
CA ARG A 182 -1.86 -22.71 17.74
C ARG A 182 -1.72 -23.95 16.86
N GLU A 183 -2.76 -24.78 16.80
CA GLU A 183 -2.79 -26.00 16.00
C GLU A 183 -3.37 -25.73 14.60
N ASP A 184 -4.25 -24.73 14.49
CA ASP A 184 -4.71 -24.17 13.22
C ASP A 184 -4.80 -22.64 13.33
N LEU A 185 -3.77 -21.95 12.85
CA LEU A 185 -3.73 -20.48 12.86
C LEU A 185 -4.83 -19.86 11.96
N ASN A 186 -5.42 -20.63 11.04
CA ASN A 186 -6.54 -20.19 10.20
C ASN A 186 -7.89 -20.20 10.96
N GLU A 187 -8.04 -21.02 12.01
CA GLU A 187 -9.21 -20.97 12.89
C GLU A 187 -9.17 -19.76 13.86
N GLY A 188 -8.05 -19.06 13.93
CA GLY A 188 -7.89 -17.82 14.69
C GLY A 188 -7.82 -18.06 16.20
N TRP A 189 -8.92 -17.88 16.91
CA TRP A 189 -8.96 -17.98 18.38
C TRP A 189 -9.74 -19.21 18.82
N LYS A 190 -9.25 -19.93 19.83
CA LYS A 190 -10.01 -20.98 20.50
C LYS A 190 -11.19 -20.36 21.26
N THR A 191 -12.38 -20.75 20.84
CA THR A 191 -13.63 -20.21 21.39
C THR A 191 -14.30 -21.15 22.40
N ASP A 192 -13.83 -22.38 22.51
CA ASP A 192 -14.41 -23.44 23.33
C ASP A 192 -13.47 -23.96 24.44
N ASP A 193 -12.33 -23.31 24.67
CA ASP A 193 -11.41 -23.70 25.75
C ASP A 193 -12.00 -23.43 27.14
N SER A 194 -12.47 -24.51 27.77
CA SER A 194 -13.03 -24.52 29.12
C SER A 194 -12.06 -24.04 30.21
N LEU A 195 -10.74 -24.02 29.95
CA LEU A 195 -9.72 -23.49 30.85
C LEU A 195 -9.74 -21.95 30.92
N TYR A 196 -10.13 -21.28 29.83
CA TYR A 196 -10.23 -19.82 29.76
C TYR A 196 -11.63 -19.32 30.15
N TYR A 197 -12.68 -20.00 29.69
CA TYR A 197 -14.07 -19.58 29.93
C TYR A 197 -14.96 -20.75 30.38
N SER A 198 -15.32 -20.76 31.67
CA SER A 198 -16.31 -21.71 32.18
C SER A 198 -17.72 -21.38 31.68
N PRO A 199 -18.62 -22.36 31.53
CA PRO A 199 -20.01 -22.11 31.10
C PRO A 199 -20.75 -21.11 32.00
N ALA A 200 -20.45 -21.08 33.31
CA ALA A 200 -21.02 -20.11 34.25
C ALA A 200 -20.54 -18.68 33.96
N ARG A 201 -19.26 -18.51 33.59
CA ARG A 201 -18.69 -17.21 33.23
C ARG A 201 -19.25 -16.69 31.92
N LEU A 202 -19.43 -17.55 30.91
CA LEU A 202 -20.07 -17.18 29.64
C LEU A 202 -21.52 -16.72 29.85
N LYS A 203 -22.31 -17.45 30.66
CA LYS A 203 -23.69 -17.04 31.03
C LYS A 203 -23.73 -15.72 31.79
N ARG A 204 -22.78 -15.50 32.69
CA ARG A 204 -22.64 -14.22 33.39
C ARG A 204 -22.32 -13.09 32.40
N LEU A 205 -21.37 -13.29 31.50
CA LEU A 205 -21.01 -12.32 30.47
C LEU A 205 -22.23 -11.93 29.62
N GLN A 206 -23.00 -12.91 29.14
CA GLN A 206 -24.22 -12.66 28.35
C GLN A 206 -25.22 -11.77 29.11
N LYS A 207 -25.40 -11.99 30.41
CA LYS A 207 -26.24 -11.13 31.26
C LYS A 207 -25.61 -9.76 31.48
N ASP A 208 -24.30 -9.70 31.73
CA ASP A 208 -23.57 -8.47 32.01
C ASP A 208 -23.60 -7.52 30.80
N LEU A 209 -23.64 -8.03 29.55
CA LEU A 209 -23.82 -7.25 28.33
C LEU A 209 -25.11 -6.40 28.31
N GLN A 210 -26.14 -6.77 29.07
CA GLN A 210 -27.39 -6.02 29.17
C GLN A 210 -27.36 -4.94 30.27
N THR A 211 -26.30 -4.90 31.09
CA THR A 211 -26.18 -3.90 32.17
C THR A 211 -25.83 -2.52 31.62
N GLU A 212 -26.24 -1.47 32.34
CA GLU A 212 -25.92 -0.08 31.97
C GLU A 212 -24.42 0.15 31.79
N LYS A 213 -23.59 -0.46 32.65
CA LYS A 213 -22.13 -0.36 32.60
C LYS A 213 -21.57 -0.87 31.28
N TYR A 214 -21.92 -2.10 30.87
CA TYR A 214 -21.44 -2.66 29.61
C TYR A 214 -22.00 -1.91 28.41
N GLN A 215 -23.29 -1.58 28.42
CA GLN A 215 -23.95 -0.81 27.36
C GLN A 215 -23.30 0.56 27.15
N ALA A 216 -22.98 1.28 28.24
CA ALA A 216 -22.31 2.58 28.17
C ALA A 216 -20.88 2.45 27.60
N THR A 217 -20.11 1.46 28.04
CA THR A 217 -18.75 1.23 27.54
C THR A 217 -18.76 0.86 26.05
N LEU A 218 -19.60 -0.09 25.64
CA LEU A 218 -19.69 -0.55 24.25
C LEU A 218 -20.15 0.57 23.31
N LYS A 219 -21.12 1.40 23.71
CA LYS A 219 -21.56 2.58 22.93
C LYS A 219 -20.47 3.64 22.79
N THR A 220 -19.74 3.91 23.88
CA THR A 220 -18.58 4.81 23.86
C THR A 220 -17.52 4.31 22.89
N TYR A 221 -17.18 3.03 23.01
CA TYR A 221 -16.15 2.42 22.18
C TYR A 221 -16.55 2.34 20.71
N ARG A 222 -17.81 1.99 20.41
CA ARG A 222 -18.36 2.07 19.05
C ARG A 222 -18.22 3.47 18.45
N SER A 223 -18.49 4.52 19.23
CA SER A 223 -18.34 5.91 18.78
C SER A 223 -16.88 6.25 18.45
N GLN A 224 -15.92 5.75 19.25
CA GLN A 224 -14.49 5.88 18.95
C GLN A 224 -14.10 5.12 17.67
N LYS A 225 -14.61 3.90 17.49
CA LYS A 225 -14.34 3.10 16.29
C LYS A 225 -14.85 3.77 15.02
N ILE A 226 -16.03 4.40 15.05
CA ILE A 226 -16.53 5.23 13.94
C ILE A 226 -15.58 6.39 13.61
N ALA A 227 -14.99 7.04 14.63
CA ALA A 227 -14.02 8.11 14.41
C ALA A 227 -12.72 7.57 13.78
N TYR A 228 -12.23 6.42 14.24
CA TYR A 228 -11.06 5.77 13.65
C TYR A 228 -11.30 5.37 12.19
N ARG A 229 -12.46 4.79 11.89
CA ARG A 229 -12.87 4.43 10.53
C ARG A 229 -12.88 5.66 9.61
N ARG A 230 -13.41 6.80 10.09
CA ARG A 230 -13.37 8.06 9.34
C ARG A 230 -11.95 8.57 9.11
N GLY A 231 -11.06 8.37 10.09
CA GLY A 231 -9.64 8.67 9.95
C GLY A 231 -8.98 7.82 8.85
N ALA A 232 -9.21 6.51 8.85
CA ALA A 232 -8.74 5.59 7.81
C ALA A 232 -9.28 5.99 6.43
N GLN A 233 -10.57 6.29 6.32
CA GLN A 233 -11.20 6.78 5.07
C GLN A 233 -10.52 8.04 4.53
N ALA A 234 -10.24 9.02 5.40
CA ALA A 234 -9.61 10.27 4.99
C ALA A 234 -8.19 10.04 4.45
N LYS A 235 -7.42 9.16 5.11
CA LYS A 235 -6.08 8.76 4.67
C LYS A 235 -6.13 8.03 3.33
N HIS A 236 -7.01 7.02 3.20
CA HIS A 236 -7.25 6.31 1.96
C HIS A 236 -7.57 7.29 0.82
N ASN A 237 -8.59 8.13 0.98
CA ASN A 237 -9.03 9.06 -0.07
C ASN A 237 -7.95 10.05 -0.51
N LEU A 238 -7.20 10.59 0.45
CA LEU A 238 -6.12 11.52 0.13
C LEU A 238 -4.97 10.80 -0.57
N GLY A 239 -4.61 9.60 -0.13
CA GLY A 239 -3.61 8.77 -0.80
C GLY A 239 -4.02 8.43 -2.23
N THR A 240 -5.26 7.99 -2.47
CA THR A 240 -5.81 7.76 -3.81
C THR A 240 -5.74 9.01 -4.68
N SER A 241 -6.06 10.19 -4.11
CA SER A 241 -5.93 11.45 -4.83
C SER A 241 -4.48 11.75 -5.21
N VAL A 242 -3.52 11.50 -4.32
CA VAL A 242 -2.08 11.67 -4.62
C VAL A 242 -1.61 10.71 -5.70
N LEU A 243 -2.00 9.43 -5.64
CA LEU A 243 -1.69 8.45 -6.69
C LEU A 243 -2.19 8.91 -8.06
N ASN A 244 -3.42 9.42 -8.13
CA ASN A 244 -3.97 9.96 -9.38
C ASN A 244 -3.19 11.17 -9.88
N LEU A 245 -2.77 12.08 -8.99
CA LEU A 245 -1.95 13.23 -9.36
C LEU A 245 -0.56 12.81 -9.86
N ILE A 246 0.05 11.79 -9.26
CA ILE A 246 1.31 11.22 -9.73
C ILE A 246 1.13 10.63 -11.13
N LYS A 247 0.07 9.84 -11.40
CA LYS A 247 -0.23 9.33 -12.74
C LYS A 247 -0.47 10.43 -13.77
N ILE A 248 -1.13 11.54 -13.39
CA ILE A 248 -1.35 12.67 -14.30
C ILE A 248 -0.01 13.35 -14.65
N TYR A 249 0.89 13.47 -13.67
CA TYR A 249 2.21 14.08 -13.89
C TYR A 249 3.18 13.15 -14.64
N ASN A 250 3.19 11.86 -14.29
CA ASN A 250 4.00 10.80 -14.88
C ASN A 250 3.09 9.63 -15.32
N PRO A 251 2.51 9.70 -16.54
CA PRO A 251 1.60 8.66 -17.04
C PRO A 251 2.22 7.27 -17.17
N ASP A 252 3.54 7.20 -17.33
CA ASP A 252 4.31 5.97 -17.49
C ASP A 252 4.79 5.41 -16.14
N VAL A 253 4.28 5.94 -15.01
CA VAL A 253 4.65 5.45 -13.67
C VAL A 253 4.22 3.99 -13.50
N ARG A 254 5.17 3.13 -13.11
CA ARG A 254 4.92 1.68 -13.00
C ARG A 254 4.62 1.25 -11.57
N VAL A 255 3.81 0.20 -11.47
CA VAL A 255 3.66 -0.57 -10.23
C VAL A 255 4.71 -1.67 -10.22
N ILE A 256 5.52 -1.72 -9.17
CA ILE A 256 6.68 -2.60 -9.04
C ILE A 256 6.48 -3.53 -7.85
N TYR A 257 6.38 -4.81 -8.15
CA TYR A 257 6.43 -5.91 -7.18
C TYR A 257 7.49 -6.91 -7.64
N GLU A 258 8.08 -7.62 -6.69
CA GLU A 258 9.12 -8.62 -6.94
C GLU A 258 8.81 -9.92 -6.20
N ASN A 259 9.29 -11.04 -6.75
CA ASN A 259 9.13 -12.38 -6.18
C ASN A 259 7.70 -12.67 -5.73
N VAL A 260 6.75 -12.42 -6.63
CA VAL A 260 5.34 -12.74 -6.41
C VAL A 260 5.15 -14.25 -6.54
N GLY A 261 4.44 -14.82 -5.59
CA GLY A 261 4.10 -16.23 -5.60
C GLY A 261 2.75 -16.50 -4.96
N ILE A 262 2.29 -17.74 -5.11
CA ILE A 262 1.05 -18.26 -4.55
C ILE A 262 1.36 -19.36 -3.53
N ILE A 263 0.64 -19.40 -2.41
CA ILE A 263 0.85 -20.34 -1.32
C ILE A 263 -0.49 -20.76 -0.70
N GLY A 264 -0.58 -21.99 -0.20
CA GLY A 264 -1.69 -22.42 0.65
C GLY A 264 -1.91 -23.93 0.62
N THR A 265 -2.96 -24.38 1.32
CA THR A 265 -3.29 -25.80 1.52
C THR A 265 -3.70 -26.53 0.24
N SER A 266 -4.13 -25.81 -0.80
CA SER A 266 -4.33 -26.39 -2.13
C SER A 266 -3.03 -26.79 -2.83
N LEU A 267 -1.88 -26.33 -2.31
CA LEU A 267 -0.52 -26.64 -2.76
C LEU A 267 0.20 -27.45 -1.67
N ASP A 268 1.32 -26.94 -1.14
CA ASP A 268 2.15 -27.58 -0.12
C ASP A 268 1.83 -27.13 1.33
N GLY A 269 0.82 -26.27 1.53
CA GLY A 269 0.49 -25.66 2.82
C GLY A 269 0.99 -24.21 2.98
N TYR A 270 1.00 -23.70 4.21
CA TYR A 270 1.49 -22.36 4.58
C TYR A 270 2.82 -22.45 5.37
N ASP A 271 3.29 -21.34 5.96
CA ASP A 271 4.56 -21.30 6.70
C ASP A 271 4.59 -22.19 7.95
N ASP A 272 3.42 -22.52 8.49
CA ASP A 272 3.24 -23.41 9.64
C ASP A 272 3.77 -24.83 9.39
N VAL A 273 3.73 -25.28 8.13
CA VAL A 273 4.33 -26.54 7.67
C VAL A 273 5.68 -26.35 6.98
N GLY A 274 6.22 -25.13 6.98
CA GLY A 274 7.49 -24.78 6.35
C GLY A 274 7.41 -24.62 4.82
N ALA A 275 6.21 -24.41 4.26
CA ALA A 275 6.04 -24.20 2.83
C ALA A 275 6.53 -22.81 2.39
N LEU A 276 7.01 -22.74 1.14
CA LEU A 276 7.34 -21.50 0.44
C LEU A 276 6.31 -21.23 -0.63
N SER A 277 6.23 -19.98 -1.11
CA SER A 277 5.37 -19.66 -2.22
C SER A 277 5.86 -20.34 -3.50
N THR A 278 4.91 -20.90 -4.24
CA THR A 278 5.15 -21.29 -5.63
C THR A 278 5.30 -20.02 -6.47
N PRO A 279 6.44 -19.81 -7.16
CA PRO A 279 6.69 -18.58 -7.91
C PRO A 279 5.71 -18.39 -9.07
N MET A 280 5.26 -17.16 -9.27
CA MET A 280 4.53 -16.74 -10.48
C MET A 280 5.49 -16.05 -11.47
N GLN A 281 5.14 -16.09 -12.75
CA GLN A 281 5.90 -15.44 -13.81
C GLN A 281 5.34 -14.04 -14.10
N LEU A 282 6.20 -13.02 -14.10
CA LEU A 282 5.84 -11.68 -14.60
C LEU A 282 5.69 -11.73 -16.13
N THR A 283 4.47 -11.59 -16.64
CA THR A 283 4.15 -11.64 -18.07
C THR A 283 4.00 -10.26 -18.70
N ASP A 284 3.59 -9.25 -17.93
CA ASP A 284 3.54 -7.85 -18.35
C ASP A 284 4.12 -6.95 -17.24
N ALA A 285 5.35 -6.46 -17.43
CA ALA A 285 6.04 -5.61 -16.47
C ALA A 285 5.50 -4.17 -16.40
N GLU A 286 4.81 -3.70 -17.45
CA GLU A 286 4.20 -2.37 -17.46
C GLU A 286 2.86 -2.39 -16.72
N LYS A 287 2.10 -3.49 -16.88
CA LYS A 287 0.82 -3.70 -16.18
C LYS A 287 0.95 -4.47 -14.87
N GLY A 288 2.13 -4.95 -14.51
CA GLY A 288 2.34 -5.72 -13.28
C GLY A 288 1.50 -7.01 -13.23
N ILE A 289 1.40 -7.72 -14.35
CA ILE A 289 0.62 -8.96 -14.48
C ILE A 289 1.52 -10.16 -14.21
N TRP A 290 1.11 -10.99 -13.27
CA TRP A 290 1.78 -12.22 -12.87
C TRP A 290 0.89 -13.41 -13.18
N GLU A 291 1.46 -14.45 -13.77
CA GLU A 291 0.73 -15.63 -14.18
C GLU A 291 1.39 -16.92 -13.67
N ALA A 292 0.58 -17.95 -13.44
CA ALA A 292 1.06 -19.32 -13.21
C ALA A 292 0.04 -20.34 -13.74
N GLU A 293 0.53 -21.48 -14.21
CA GLU A 293 -0.29 -22.65 -14.48
C GLU A 293 0.02 -23.73 -13.46
N LEU A 294 -0.95 -24.03 -12.58
CA LEU A 294 -0.75 -24.92 -11.44
C LEU A 294 -1.89 -25.93 -11.32
N TYR A 295 -1.56 -27.13 -10.87
CA TYR A 295 -2.56 -28.05 -10.33
C TYR A 295 -2.87 -27.66 -8.87
N LEU A 296 -4.15 -27.45 -8.56
CA LEU A 296 -4.62 -27.09 -7.22
C LEU A 296 -5.52 -28.19 -6.68
N ASN A 297 -5.29 -28.61 -5.44
CA ASN A 297 -6.22 -29.47 -4.69
C ASN A 297 -7.36 -28.63 -4.08
N GLU A 298 -8.41 -29.29 -3.60
CA GLU A 298 -9.38 -28.66 -2.71
C GLU A 298 -8.67 -28.08 -1.48
N GLY A 299 -8.96 -26.82 -1.15
CA GLY A 299 -8.24 -26.11 -0.08
C GLY A 299 -8.29 -24.61 -0.25
N THR A 300 -7.25 -23.91 0.20
CA THR A 300 -7.15 -22.46 0.05
C THR A 300 -5.79 -21.99 -0.43
N VAL A 301 -5.73 -20.80 -1.02
CA VAL A 301 -4.51 -20.13 -1.48
C VAL A 301 -4.50 -18.64 -1.16
N LYS A 302 -3.33 -18.02 -1.13
CA LYS A 302 -3.10 -16.57 -1.12
C LYS A 302 -1.89 -16.20 -1.97
N PHE A 303 -1.85 -14.97 -2.43
CA PHE A 303 -0.69 -14.40 -3.10
C PHE A 303 0.19 -13.64 -2.11
N ARG A 304 1.50 -13.68 -2.28
CA ARG A 304 2.44 -12.87 -1.49
C ARG A 304 3.74 -12.57 -2.23
N CYS A 305 4.42 -11.51 -1.82
CA CYS A 305 5.78 -11.19 -2.28
C CYS A 305 6.83 -11.71 -1.30
N ASN A 306 7.99 -12.13 -1.84
CA ASN A 306 9.21 -12.39 -1.07
C ASN A 306 9.03 -13.39 0.09
N ASP A 307 8.13 -14.38 -0.05
CA ASP A 307 7.78 -15.32 1.02
C ASP A 307 7.41 -14.63 2.35
N SER A 308 6.77 -13.46 2.25
CA SER A 308 6.47 -12.61 3.40
C SER A 308 5.00 -12.19 3.39
N TRP A 309 4.39 -12.19 4.57
CA TRP A 309 3.04 -11.65 4.77
C TRP A 309 2.98 -10.12 4.76
N LEU A 310 4.11 -9.42 4.57
CA LEU A 310 4.09 -7.95 4.52
C LEU A 310 3.27 -7.42 3.34
N ARG A 311 3.41 -8.05 2.17
CA ARG A 311 2.68 -7.74 0.94
C ARG A 311 2.03 -9.01 0.41
N ASN A 312 0.73 -9.13 0.63
CA ASN A 312 -0.05 -10.31 0.30
C ASN A 312 -1.45 -9.90 -0.15
N TRP A 313 -2.09 -10.75 -0.94
CA TRP A 313 -3.43 -10.51 -1.48
C TRP A 313 -4.28 -11.77 -1.39
N GLY A 314 -5.59 -11.57 -1.30
CA GLY A 314 -6.57 -12.63 -1.21
C GLY A 314 -7.98 -12.16 -1.55
N LEU A 315 -8.97 -12.86 -1.00
CA LEU A 315 -10.39 -12.56 -1.14
C LEU A 315 -10.80 -11.34 -0.31
N ASP A 316 -11.82 -10.64 -0.80
CA ASP A 316 -12.54 -9.60 -0.07
C ASP A 316 -13.25 -10.16 1.18
N PHE A 317 -13.37 -9.33 2.22
CA PHE A 317 -14.07 -9.68 3.45
C PHE A 317 -15.59 -9.78 3.20
N GLY A 318 -16.18 -10.95 3.50
CA GLY A 318 -17.63 -11.12 3.53
C GLY A 318 -18.32 -11.28 2.17
N ARG A 319 -17.58 -11.63 1.11
CA ARG A 319 -18.18 -12.06 -0.17
C ARG A 319 -18.10 -13.58 -0.38
N ASP A 320 -19.04 -14.09 -1.17
CA ASP A 320 -19.04 -15.47 -1.66
C ASP A 320 -17.77 -15.78 -2.48
N ILE A 321 -17.42 -17.06 -2.52
CA ILE A 321 -16.24 -17.62 -3.17
C ILE A 321 -16.32 -17.34 -4.68
N TYR A 322 -15.46 -16.44 -5.18
CA TYR A 322 -15.26 -16.26 -6.62
C TYR A 322 -13.81 -16.52 -6.97
N LEU A 323 -13.59 -17.39 -7.95
CA LEU A 323 -12.30 -17.64 -8.59
C LEU A 323 -11.83 -16.46 -9.45
N SER A 324 -12.51 -15.32 -9.45
CA SER A 324 -12.07 -14.08 -10.06
C SER A 324 -12.65 -12.87 -9.32
N GLY A 325 -11.90 -11.79 -9.20
CA GLY A 325 -12.39 -10.59 -8.53
C GLY A 325 -11.28 -9.63 -8.12
N PRO A 326 -11.57 -8.69 -7.19
CA PRO A 326 -10.55 -7.82 -6.64
C PRO A 326 -9.54 -8.63 -5.82
N ALA A 327 -8.25 -8.41 -6.06
CA ALA A 327 -7.16 -8.90 -5.23
C ALA A 327 -7.01 -7.97 -4.04
N VAL A 328 -7.65 -8.33 -2.92
CA VAL A 328 -7.68 -7.47 -1.73
C VAL A 328 -6.37 -7.63 -0.95
N PRO A 329 -5.60 -6.55 -0.75
CA PRO A 329 -4.41 -6.57 0.09
C PRO A 329 -4.75 -7.10 1.49
N ASP A 330 -3.92 -7.94 2.10
CA ASP A 330 -4.23 -8.63 3.36
C ASP A 330 -5.59 -9.38 3.40
N GLY A 331 -6.20 -9.64 2.24
CA GLY A 331 -7.49 -10.29 2.12
C GLY A 331 -7.49 -11.73 2.65
N ASN A 332 -8.66 -12.33 2.77
CA ASN A 332 -8.83 -13.70 3.25
C ASN A 332 -8.24 -14.72 2.27
N ASN A 333 -8.09 -15.97 2.72
CA ASN A 333 -7.67 -17.05 1.83
C ASN A 333 -8.71 -17.27 0.72
N ILE A 334 -8.23 -17.44 -0.52
CA ILE A 334 -9.04 -17.78 -1.69
C ILE A 334 -9.34 -19.28 -1.64
N VAL A 335 -10.62 -19.67 -1.68
CA VAL A 335 -11.03 -21.09 -1.58
C VAL A 335 -11.03 -21.74 -2.97
N ILE A 336 -10.43 -22.92 -3.06
CA ILE A 336 -10.47 -23.81 -4.23
C ILE A 336 -11.42 -24.96 -3.89
N GLU A 337 -12.59 -24.98 -4.51
CA GLU A 337 -13.63 -25.99 -4.25
C GLU A 337 -13.51 -27.23 -5.13
N GLU A 338 -12.83 -27.13 -6.27
CA GLU A 338 -12.69 -28.23 -7.22
C GLU A 338 -11.22 -28.39 -7.59
N GLU A 339 -10.67 -29.59 -7.43
CA GLU A 339 -9.29 -29.85 -7.85
C GLU A 339 -9.13 -29.79 -9.38
N GLY A 340 -7.95 -29.42 -9.85
CA GLY A 340 -7.65 -29.40 -11.28
C GLY A 340 -6.48 -28.50 -11.67
N ASN A 341 -6.21 -28.43 -12.97
CA ASN A 341 -5.24 -27.49 -13.53
C ASN A 341 -5.90 -26.12 -13.70
N TYR A 342 -5.21 -25.06 -13.29
CA TYR A 342 -5.68 -23.69 -13.40
C TYR A 342 -4.63 -22.81 -14.06
N HIS A 343 -5.06 -21.95 -14.97
CA HIS A 343 -4.35 -20.73 -15.34
C HIS A 343 -4.74 -19.62 -14.37
N ILE A 344 -3.75 -19.07 -13.68
CA ILE A 344 -3.93 -18.10 -12.60
C ILE A 344 -3.30 -16.79 -13.05
N GLU A 345 -4.08 -15.72 -13.07
CA GLU A 345 -3.63 -14.36 -13.38
C GLU A 345 -3.81 -13.48 -12.13
N LEU A 346 -2.79 -12.67 -11.82
CA LEU A 346 -2.80 -11.64 -10.79
C LEU A 346 -2.32 -10.33 -11.41
N ASN A 347 -3.21 -9.34 -11.51
CA ASN A 347 -2.91 -8.00 -11.98
C ASN A 347 -2.75 -7.05 -10.80
N LEU A 348 -1.51 -6.70 -10.47
CA LEU A 348 -1.20 -5.84 -9.33
C LEU A 348 -1.28 -4.34 -9.63
N SER A 349 -1.53 -3.94 -10.89
CA SER A 349 -1.84 -2.54 -11.23
C SER A 349 -3.32 -2.21 -11.11
N GLU A 350 -4.18 -3.19 -11.39
CA GLU A 350 -5.64 -3.06 -11.27
C GLU A 350 -6.19 -3.72 -10.01
N PHE A 351 -5.36 -4.42 -9.25
CA PHE A 351 -5.73 -5.18 -8.06
C PHE A 351 -6.84 -6.18 -8.35
N THR A 352 -6.61 -7.05 -9.33
CA THR A 352 -7.54 -8.12 -9.70
C THR A 352 -6.81 -9.45 -9.81
N TYR A 353 -7.56 -10.54 -9.64
CA TYR A 353 -7.08 -11.88 -9.92
C TYR A 353 -8.14 -12.69 -10.66
N ALA A 354 -7.70 -13.75 -11.34
CA ALA A 354 -8.57 -14.74 -11.96
C ALA A 354 -7.91 -16.13 -11.95
N PHE A 355 -8.70 -17.16 -11.68
CA PHE A 355 -8.35 -18.58 -11.80
C PHE A 355 -9.27 -19.16 -12.87
N THR A 356 -8.68 -19.54 -13.99
CA THR A 356 -9.37 -20.17 -15.12
C THR A 356 -9.03 -21.65 -15.14
N LYS A 357 -10.02 -22.52 -14.90
CA LYS A 357 -9.80 -23.96 -14.96
C LYS A 357 -9.43 -24.37 -16.40
N LEU A 358 -8.40 -25.21 -16.52
CA LEU A 358 -7.92 -25.77 -17.78
C LEU A 358 -8.51 -27.17 -17.96
N ASP A 359 -9.01 -27.45 -19.16
CA ASP A 359 -9.63 -28.72 -19.56
C ASP A 359 -8.64 -29.90 -19.65
#